data_AF-A0A1Y1UMQ9-F1
#
_entry.id   AF-A0A1Y1UMQ9-F1
#
_cell.length_a   1.000
_cell.length_b   1.000
_cell.length_c   1.000
_cell.angle_alpha   90.00
_cell.angle_beta   90.00
_cell.angle_gamma   90.00
#
_symmetry.space_group_name_H-M   'P 1'
#
loop_
_entity.id
_entity.type
_entity.pdbx_description
1 polymer ?
#
loop_
_entity_poly.entity_id
_entity_poly.type
_entity_poly.pdbx_seq_one_letter_code
_entity_poly.pdbx_strand_id
1 'polypeptide(L)'
;YYEGAISIIDSTMKNCYYYYGIIPVDIYGLKTYDINNTTFINNTGNNGSIMNILENSDDYIVNFNNCTFENNHANNFGGIVYSHKYFPENYTPQYNNFYFNDCIFKNNTAKKGDISFSYIMAHEPNFSNINELRSIEGAFVTNPTHIKLVSNSDSINPISILSGETIPNEIKFVILDEYNNTINGEEDYKTIEDMILFDLNINDTNNGKIIGQTIYNCDYDVCTIPLIKAIGNPGDYKLTYKLKYFGNYEEFENSYGEIDLTIKECNDTYLYQDIEKEGFKSW
;
A
#
# COMPACT_ATOMS: atom_id res chain seq x y z
N TYR A 1 -9.51 11.10 -34.85
CA TYR A 1 -9.47 11.39 -33.41
C TYR A 1 -10.20 12.70 -33.22
N TYR A 2 -11.38 12.65 -32.58
CA TYR A 2 -12.16 13.86 -32.35
C TYR A 2 -11.60 14.57 -31.13
N GLU A 3 -11.04 15.76 -31.35
CA GLU A 3 -10.59 16.73 -30.35
C GLU A 3 -11.83 17.38 -29.69
N GLY A 4 -12.63 16.57 -29.00
CA GLY A 4 -13.75 17.10 -28.23
C GLY A 4 -13.25 17.61 -26.88
N ALA A 5 -13.59 18.86 -26.56
CA ALA A 5 -13.39 19.46 -25.26
C ALA A 5 -14.73 19.64 -24.55
N ILE A 6 -14.76 19.36 -23.25
CA ILE A 6 -15.89 19.70 -22.37
C ILE A 6 -15.50 20.93 -21.55
N SER A 7 -16.42 21.89 -21.49
CA SER A 7 -16.33 22.97 -20.51
C SER A 7 -17.55 22.96 -19.60
N ILE A 8 -17.30 23.03 -18.30
CA ILE A 8 -18.31 23.10 -17.25
C ILE A 8 -18.02 24.36 -16.44
N ILE A 9 -18.96 25.31 -16.43
CA ILE A 9 -18.75 26.63 -15.83
C ILE A 9 -19.94 26.97 -14.94
N ASP A 10 -19.69 27.60 -13.79
CA ASP A 10 -20.72 28.13 -12.88
C ASP A 10 -21.82 27.12 -12.53
N SER A 11 -21.40 25.88 -12.28
CA SER A 11 -22.28 24.72 -12.19
C SER A 11 -22.28 24.07 -10.81
N THR A 12 -23.26 23.21 -10.57
CA THR A 12 -23.30 22.34 -9.39
C THR A 12 -23.63 20.92 -9.80
N MET A 13 -22.75 19.97 -9.45
CA MET A 13 -22.96 18.54 -9.63
C MET A 13 -23.13 17.89 -8.26
N LYS A 14 -24.32 17.33 -8.01
CA LYS A 14 -24.65 16.84 -6.67
C LYS A 14 -25.48 15.58 -6.64
N ASN A 15 -25.30 14.79 -5.58
CA ASN A 15 -26.01 13.54 -5.33
C ASN A 15 -25.90 12.55 -6.50
N CYS A 16 -24.75 12.54 -7.18
CA CYS A 16 -24.50 11.61 -8.28
C CYS A 16 -23.79 10.34 -7.77
N TYR A 17 -24.08 9.21 -8.42
CA TYR A 17 -23.33 7.97 -8.23
C TYR A 17 -22.73 7.55 -9.57
N TYR A 18 -21.40 7.60 -9.67
CA TYR A 18 -20.67 7.15 -10.86
C TYR A 18 -19.56 6.20 -10.46
N TYR A 19 -19.60 4.97 -10.98
CA TYR A 19 -18.67 3.92 -10.58
C TYR A 19 -17.20 4.33 -10.80
N TYR A 20 -16.90 4.99 -11.92
CA TYR A 20 -15.57 5.50 -12.30
C TYR A 20 -15.44 7.02 -12.14
N GLY A 21 -16.16 7.60 -11.17
CA GLY A 21 -16.21 9.04 -10.99
C GLY A 21 -16.98 9.76 -12.10
N ILE A 22 -17.18 11.06 -11.91
CA ILE A 22 -17.83 11.93 -12.89
C ILE A 22 -17.01 12.03 -14.18
N ILE A 23 -15.68 12.04 -14.05
CA ILE A 23 -14.70 12.11 -15.13
C ILE A 23 -13.87 10.83 -15.13
N PRO A 24 -14.31 9.80 -15.87
CA PRO A 24 -13.45 8.66 -16.17
C PRO A 24 -12.41 9.06 -17.22
N VAL A 25 -11.14 8.89 -16.89
CA VAL A 25 -10.01 9.13 -17.80
C VAL A 25 -9.55 7.76 -18.33
N ASP A 26 -10.01 7.43 -19.53
CA ASP A 26 -9.78 6.14 -20.20
C ASP A 26 -9.33 6.30 -21.68
N ILE A 27 -9.17 5.20 -22.42
CA ILE A 27 -8.73 5.28 -23.83
C ILE A 27 -9.80 5.79 -24.81
N TYR A 28 -11.07 5.87 -24.41
CA TYR A 28 -12.20 6.23 -25.28
C TYR A 28 -12.81 7.60 -24.98
N GLY A 29 -12.47 8.20 -23.84
CA GLY A 29 -13.01 9.46 -23.37
C GLY A 29 -12.53 10.69 -24.13
N LEU A 30 -13.24 11.78 -23.87
CA LEU A 30 -12.85 13.11 -24.32
C LEU A 30 -11.58 13.54 -23.59
N LYS A 31 -10.66 14.15 -24.31
CA LYS A 31 -9.30 14.37 -23.79
C LYS A 31 -9.14 15.69 -23.05
N THR A 32 -10.04 16.66 -23.23
CA THR A 32 -9.92 17.97 -22.60
C THR A 32 -11.15 18.33 -21.78
N TYR A 33 -10.93 18.67 -20.51
CA TYR A 33 -11.95 19.16 -19.59
C TYR A 33 -11.49 20.46 -18.93
N ASP A 34 -12.27 21.52 -19.12
CA ASP A 34 -12.05 22.81 -18.45
C ASP A 34 -13.23 23.13 -17.54
N ILE A 35 -13.02 22.94 -16.24
CA ILE A 35 -14.06 23.01 -15.20
C ILE A 35 -13.78 24.21 -14.32
N ASN A 36 -14.67 25.19 -14.35
CA ASN A 36 -14.46 26.49 -13.72
C ASN A 36 -15.62 26.83 -12.78
N ASN A 37 -15.29 27.34 -11.59
CA ASN A 37 -16.27 27.83 -10.62
C ASN A 37 -17.44 26.85 -10.39
N THR A 38 -17.10 25.56 -10.25
CA THR A 38 -18.10 24.47 -10.14
C THR A 38 -18.02 23.83 -8.77
N THR A 39 -19.18 23.48 -8.22
CA THR A 39 -19.29 22.83 -6.92
C THR A 39 -19.74 21.38 -7.07
N PHE A 40 -19.03 20.45 -6.44
CA PHE A 40 -19.32 19.02 -6.39
C PHE A 40 -19.74 18.63 -4.97
N ILE A 41 -20.99 18.18 -4.79
CA ILE A 41 -21.57 17.93 -3.45
C ILE A 41 -22.18 16.53 -3.34
N ASN A 42 -21.82 15.78 -2.30
CA ASN A 42 -22.42 14.46 -2.02
C ASN A 42 -22.37 13.49 -3.21
N ASN A 43 -21.29 13.52 -4.01
CA ASN A 43 -21.11 12.56 -5.09
C ASN A 43 -20.40 11.32 -4.56
N THR A 44 -20.73 10.17 -5.15
CA THR A 44 -20.17 8.88 -4.76
C THR A 44 -19.56 8.16 -5.95
N GLY A 45 -18.40 7.54 -5.73
CA GLY A 45 -17.77 6.64 -6.70
C GLY A 45 -17.11 5.43 -6.04
N ASN A 46 -16.62 4.49 -6.84
CA ASN A 46 -15.92 3.33 -6.28
C ASN A 46 -14.47 3.68 -5.91
N ASN A 47 -13.78 4.34 -6.84
CA ASN A 47 -12.49 5.00 -6.66
C ASN A 47 -12.57 6.35 -7.35
N GLY A 48 -12.11 7.44 -6.73
CA GLY A 48 -12.18 8.76 -7.35
C GLY A 48 -13.62 9.20 -7.60
N SER A 49 -14.30 9.78 -6.61
CA SER A 49 -15.73 10.16 -6.80
C SER A 49 -15.94 11.19 -7.91
N ILE A 50 -14.92 12.00 -8.19
CA ILE A 50 -14.96 13.02 -9.24
C ILE A 50 -14.12 12.60 -10.43
N MET A 51 -12.88 12.16 -10.22
CA MET A 51 -11.96 11.82 -11.29
C MET A 51 -11.30 10.48 -11.04
N ASN A 52 -11.36 9.59 -12.02
CA ASN A 52 -10.74 8.27 -11.95
C ASN A 52 -9.87 8.06 -13.19
N ILE A 53 -8.56 7.96 -12.99
CA ILE A 53 -7.58 7.76 -14.04
C ILE A 53 -7.32 6.27 -14.19
N LEU A 54 -8.03 5.67 -15.15
CA LEU A 54 -8.09 4.24 -15.40
C LEU A 54 -6.98 3.77 -16.32
N GLU A 55 -6.72 4.52 -17.39
CA GLU A 55 -5.80 4.12 -18.46
C GLU A 55 -5.00 5.30 -19.03
N ASN A 56 -4.27 5.07 -20.14
CA ASN A 56 -3.35 6.02 -20.76
C ASN A 56 -3.95 7.44 -20.80
N SER A 57 -3.28 8.33 -20.08
CA SER A 57 -3.69 9.69 -19.81
C SER A 57 -2.80 10.73 -20.48
N ASP A 58 -1.82 10.33 -21.31
CA ASP A 58 -0.82 11.26 -21.84
C ASP A 58 -1.41 12.41 -22.66
N ASP A 59 -2.53 12.15 -23.31
CA ASP A 59 -3.24 13.13 -24.14
C ASP A 59 -4.37 13.85 -23.39
N TYR A 60 -4.62 13.51 -22.13
CA TYR A 60 -5.64 14.17 -21.33
C TYR A 60 -5.13 15.49 -20.76
N ILE A 61 -6.02 16.47 -20.69
CA ILE A 61 -5.87 17.72 -19.98
C ILE A 61 -7.15 17.96 -19.18
N VAL A 62 -7.06 17.97 -17.85
CA VAL A 62 -8.19 18.20 -16.95
C VAL A 62 -7.84 19.31 -16.00
N ASN A 63 -8.55 20.43 -16.13
CA ASN A 63 -8.37 21.61 -15.29
C ASN A 63 -9.61 21.83 -14.43
N PHE A 64 -9.44 21.78 -13.11
CA PHE A 64 -10.41 22.29 -12.14
C PHE A 64 -9.89 23.62 -11.61
N ASN A 65 -10.60 24.71 -11.90
CA ASN A 65 -10.25 26.05 -11.44
C ASN A 65 -11.36 26.61 -10.54
N ASN A 66 -10.98 27.10 -9.36
CA ASN A 66 -11.92 27.70 -8.39
C ASN A 66 -13.10 26.78 -8.05
N CYS A 67 -12.85 25.47 -7.97
CA CYS A 67 -13.89 24.48 -7.70
C CYS A 67 -13.98 24.16 -6.20
N THR A 68 -15.16 23.73 -5.76
CA THR A 68 -15.37 23.26 -4.39
C THR A 68 -15.85 21.81 -4.40
N PHE A 69 -15.20 20.96 -3.61
CA PHE A 69 -15.51 19.55 -3.44
C PHE A 69 -15.94 19.32 -1.99
N GLU A 70 -17.23 19.08 -1.77
CA GLU A 70 -17.82 18.95 -0.45
C GLU A 70 -18.56 17.62 -0.26
N ASN A 71 -18.25 16.89 0.81
CA ASN A 71 -18.94 15.65 1.20
C ASN A 71 -18.96 14.57 0.10
N ASN A 72 -17.97 14.56 -0.81
CA ASN A 72 -17.88 13.50 -1.80
C ASN A 72 -17.20 12.27 -1.20
N HIS A 73 -17.59 11.09 -1.67
CA HIS A 73 -17.19 9.82 -1.06
C HIS A 73 -16.73 8.82 -2.13
N ALA A 74 -15.56 8.21 -1.94
CA ALA A 74 -15.15 7.02 -2.67
C ALA A 74 -15.25 5.79 -1.76
N ASN A 75 -15.83 4.70 -2.27
CA ASN A 75 -15.98 3.47 -1.48
C ASN A 75 -14.64 2.82 -1.12
N ASN A 76 -13.60 3.03 -1.93
CA ASN A 76 -12.27 2.46 -1.69
C ASN A 76 -11.19 3.56 -1.63
N PHE A 77 -10.65 4.02 -2.77
CA PHE A 77 -9.47 4.89 -2.78
C PHE A 77 -9.73 6.23 -3.46
N GLY A 78 -9.06 7.27 -2.96
CA GLY A 78 -9.05 8.59 -3.60
C GLY A 78 -10.42 9.25 -3.55
N GLY A 79 -10.77 9.89 -2.45
CA GLY A 79 -12.11 10.45 -2.21
C GLY A 79 -12.57 11.39 -3.33
N ILE A 80 -11.64 12.16 -3.91
CA ILE A 80 -11.90 12.99 -5.09
C ILE A 80 -11.28 12.40 -6.35
N VAL A 81 -9.98 12.08 -6.28
CA VAL A 81 -9.21 11.60 -7.41
C VAL A 81 -8.49 10.29 -7.08
N TYR A 82 -8.61 9.36 -8.01
CA TYR A 82 -7.86 8.11 -8.01
C TYR A 82 -6.97 8.08 -9.24
N SER A 83 -5.66 7.99 -9.03
CA SER A 83 -4.63 7.95 -10.06
C SER A 83 -3.87 6.63 -9.99
N HIS A 84 -4.43 5.58 -10.59
CA HIS A 84 -3.92 4.24 -10.39
C HIS A 84 -3.54 3.57 -11.69
N LYS A 85 -2.23 3.46 -11.91
CA LYS A 85 -1.68 2.46 -12.81
C LYS A 85 -0.19 2.23 -12.52
N TYR A 86 0.17 0.95 -12.42
CA TYR A 86 1.53 0.47 -12.70
C TYR A 86 1.75 0.56 -14.20
N PHE A 87 2.68 1.39 -14.63
CA PHE A 87 3.08 1.45 -16.02
C PHE A 87 4.22 0.46 -16.24
N PRO A 88 4.33 -0.14 -17.43
CA PRO A 88 5.49 -0.97 -17.74
C PRO A 88 6.77 -0.18 -17.43
N GLU A 89 7.81 -0.86 -16.94
CA GLU A 89 9.06 -0.31 -16.34
C GLU A 89 9.74 0.85 -17.12
N ASN A 90 9.40 1.04 -18.39
CA ASN A 90 9.95 2.06 -19.28
C ASN A 90 8.98 3.20 -19.63
N TYR A 91 7.88 3.35 -18.91
CA TYR A 91 6.91 4.42 -19.14
C TYR A 91 6.63 5.19 -17.84
N THR A 92 7.03 6.45 -17.84
CA THR A 92 6.62 7.42 -16.83
C THR A 92 5.48 8.24 -17.45
N PRO A 93 4.24 8.08 -16.97
CA PRO A 93 3.10 8.84 -17.47
C PRO A 93 3.31 10.30 -17.13
N GLN A 94 2.93 11.17 -18.05
CA GLN A 94 2.88 12.59 -17.74
C GLN A 94 1.55 12.92 -17.09
N TYR A 95 1.46 12.75 -15.77
CA TYR A 95 0.35 13.28 -14.96
C TYR A 95 0.36 14.80 -14.83
N ASN A 96 1.27 15.46 -15.53
CA ASN A 96 1.44 16.91 -15.59
C ASN A 96 0.28 17.65 -16.25
N ASN A 97 -0.83 16.98 -16.59
CA ASN A 97 -1.96 17.60 -17.27
C ASN A 97 -3.25 17.57 -16.44
N PHE A 98 -3.18 17.14 -15.18
CA PHE A 98 -4.31 17.18 -14.24
C PHE A 98 -4.06 18.27 -13.20
N TYR A 99 -4.95 19.26 -13.14
CA TYR A 99 -4.76 20.45 -12.32
C TYR A 99 -5.96 20.75 -11.44
N PHE A 100 -5.69 21.02 -10.17
CA PHE A 100 -6.63 21.55 -9.18
C PHE A 100 -6.12 22.92 -8.70
N ASN A 101 -6.58 23.96 -9.39
CA ASN A 101 -6.18 25.34 -9.18
C ASN A 101 -7.20 26.06 -8.29
N ASP A 102 -6.74 26.62 -7.18
CA ASP A 102 -7.53 27.38 -6.22
C ASP A 102 -8.81 26.63 -5.78
N CYS A 103 -8.69 25.32 -5.60
CA CYS A 103 -9.80 24.45 -5.23
C CYS A 103 -9.93 24.26 -3.72
N ILE A 104 -11.16 24.04 -3.26
CA ILE A 104 -11.48 23.84 -1.85
C ILE A 104 -12.00 22.41 -1.64
N PHE A 105 -11.47 21.72 -0.64
CA PHE A 105 -11.83 20.33 -0.30
C PHE A 105 -12.39 20.29 1.12
N LYS A 106 -13.63 19.82 1.29
CA LYS A 106 -14.33 19.78 2.59
C LYS A 106 -14.97 18.42 2.83
N ASN A 107 -14.52 17.74 3.88
CA ASN A 107 -15.17 16.51 4.36
C ASN A 107 -15.37 15.46 3.25
N ASN A 108 -14.43 15.37 2.31
CA ASN A 108 -14.41 14.28 1.35
C ASN A 108 -13.79 13.06 2.03
N THR A 109 -14.20 11.86 1.63
CA THR A 109 -13.80 10.63 2.35
C THR A 109 -13.52 9.48 1.38
N ALA A 110 -12.59 8.63 1.77
CA ALA A 110 -12.34 7.31 1.18
C ALA A 110 -11.88 6.32 2.26
N LYS A 111 -11.70 5.04 1.93
CA LYS A 111 -10.97 4.13 2.85
C LYS A 111 -9.53 4.61 3.03
N LYS A 112 -8.90 5.08 1.95
CA LYS A 112 -7.59 5.74 1.98
C LYS A 112 -7.50 6.84 0.92
N GLY A 113 -6.83 7.94 1.28
CA GLY A 113 -6.66 9.10 0.41
C GLY A 113 -7.95 9.89 0.27
N ASP A 114 -8.37 10.63 1.31
CA ASP A 114 -9.65 11.37 1.32
C ASP A 114 -9.77 12.41 0.19
N ILE A 115 -8.64 12.88 -0.33
CA ILE A 115 -8.58 13.73 -1.52
C ILE A 115 -8.01 12.92 -2.68
N SER A 116 -6.78 12.43 -2.53
CA SER A 116 -6.04 11.79 -3.62
C SER A 116 -5.45 10.46 -3.18
N PHE A 117 -5.63 9.46 -4.03
CA PHE A 117 -4.82 8.25 -4.02
C PHE A 117 -4.07 8.15 -5.34
N SER A 118 -2.77 7.89 -5.29
CA SER A 118 -1.92 7.75 -6.47
C SER A 118 -1.03 6.51 -6.39
N TYR A 119 -0.64 5.93 -7.50
CA TYR A 119 0.29 4.78 -7.46
C TYR A 119 1.63 5.17 -6.79
N ILE A 120 2.21 6.29 -7.19
CA ILE A 120 3.36 6.96 -6.55
C ILE A 120 3.10 8.47 -6.51
N MET A 121 3.84 9.21 -5.69
CA MET A 121 3.77 10.66 -5.55
C MET A 121 3.97 11.37 -6.89
N ALA A 122 4.83 10.85 -7.76
CA ALA A 122 5.05 11.40 -9.10
C ALA A 122 3.82 11.28 -10.02
N HIS A 123 2.83 10.45 -9.65
CA HIS A 123 1.59 10.24 -10.39
C HIS A 123 0.42 11.08 -9.88
N GLU A 124 0.68 11.97 -8.90
CA GLU A 124 -0.33 12.86 -8.36
C GLU A 124 -0.71 13.96 -9.35
N PRO A 125 -2.01 14.32 -9.40
CA PRO A 125 -2.41 15.58 -10.00
C PRO A 125 -1.72 16.78 -9.34
N ASN A 126 -1.65 17.88 -10.07
CA ASN A 126 -1.09 19.12 -9.56
C ASN A 126 -2.14 19.88 -8.74
N PHE A 127 -1.87 20.06 -7.45
CA PHE A 127 -2.70 20.88 -6.57
C PHE A 127 -1.97 22.19 -6.23
N SER A 128 -2.58 23.32 -6.58
CA SER A 128 -2.02 24.66 -6.29
C SER A 128 -1.74 24.92 -4.80
N ASN A 129 -2.51 24.30 -3.91
CA ASN A 129 -2.38 24.39 -2.44
C ASN A 129 -1.87 23.09 -1.79
N ILE A 130 -1.09 22.27 -2.51
CA ILE A 130 -0.63 20.94 -2.05
C ILE A 130 0.01 20.93 -0.65
N ASN A 131 0.76 21.97 -0.29
CA ASN A 131 1.45 22.05 1.00
C ASN A 131 0.48 22.11 2.19
N GLU A 132 -0.65 22.81 2.02
CA GLU A 132 -1.71 22.84 3.03
C GLU A 132 -2.42 21.49 3.08
N LEU A 133 -2.77 20.94 1.91
CA LEU A 133 -3.55 19.71 1.83
C LEU A 133 -2.79 18.49 2.38
N ARG A 134 -1.47 18.42 2.20
CA ARG A 134 -0.63 17.35 2.77
C ARG A 134 -0.49 17.41 4.29
N SER A 135 -0.87 18.52 4.94
CA SER A 135 -0.92 18.60 6.40
C SER A 135 -2.17 17.91 6.99
N ILE A 136 -3.14 17.58 6.14
CA ILE A 136 -4.34 16.85 6.52
C ILE A 136 -4.02 15.35 6.49
N GLU A 137 -4.08 14.72 7.67
CA GLU A 137 -3.85 13.28 7.81
C GLU A 137 -4.80 12.47 6.91
N GLY A 138 -4.25 11.50 6.17
CA GLY A 138 -5.04 10.63 5.29
C GLY A 138 -5.57 11.26 4.00
N ALA A 139 -5.37 12.57 3.77
CA ALA A 139 -5.85 13.25 2.57
C ALA A 139 -5.14 12.77 1.30
N PHE A 140 -3.84 12.51 1.39
CA PHE A 140 -2.98 12.04 0.30
C PHE A 140 -2.35 10.73 0.73
N VAL A 141 -2.56 9.69 -0.07
CA VAL A 141 -2.01 8.34 0.15
C VAL A 141 -1.46 7.84 -1.18
N THR A 142 -0.38 7.05 -1.15
CA THR A 142 0.09 6.34 -2.34
C THR A 142 -0.11 4.82 -2.23
N ASN A 143 0.18 4.09 -3.30
CA ASN A 143 0.42 2.65 -3.16
C ASN A 143 1.55 2.44 -2.13
N PRO A 144 1.53 1.34 -1.37
CA PRO A 144 2.63 1.01 -0.48
C PRO A 144 3.94 0.89 -1.26
N THR A 145 5.04 1.31 -0.64
CA THR A 145 6.36 1.33 -1.30
C THR A 145 7.43 0.60 -0.52
N HIS A 146 7.24 0.39 0.78
CA HIS A 146 8.22 -0.26 1.62
C HIS A 146 7.61 -0.82 2.91
N ILE A 147 8.36 -1.71 3.56
CA ILE A 147 8.04 -2.22 4.88
C ILE A 147 9.11 -1.80 5.89
N LYS A 148 8.71 -1.63 7.15
CA LYS A 148 9.59 -1.13 8.21
C LYS A 148 9.36 -1.86 9.51
N LEU A 149 10.43 -2.27 10.18
CA LEU A 149 10.37 -2.80 11.55
C LEU A 149 9.92 -1.71 12.53
N VAL A 150 9.04 -2.08 13.45
CA VAL A 150 8.53 -1.15 14.48
C VAL A 150 9.63 -0.87 15.50
N SER A 151 10.07 0.39 15.59
CA SER A 151 11.33 0.74 16.28
C SER A 151 11.33 0.59 17.81
N ASN A 152 10.15 0.33 18.40
CA ASN A 152 9.99 0.12 19.84
C ASN A 152 9.66 -1.35 20.19
N SER A 153 9.84 -2.26 19.25
CA SER A 153 9.69 -3.69 19.50
C SER A 153 11.05 -4.32 19.74
N ASP A 154 11.12 -5.40 20.55
CA ASP A 154 12.36 -6.13 20.80
C ASP A 154 12.98 -6.69 19.49
N SER A 155 12.16 -6.78 18.42
CA SER A 155 12.36 -6.17 17.09
C SER A 155 13.76 -6.08 16.50
N ILE A 156 14.53 -5.11 17.01
CA ILE A 156 15.73 -4.60 16.35
C ILE A 156 16.99 -5.34 16.79
N ASN A 157 16.93 -6.07 17.90
CA ASN A 157 18.11 -6.77 18.41
C ASN A 157 18.37 -8.05 17.62
N PRO A 158 19.65 -8.38 17.31
CA PRO A 158 20.01 -9.66 16.73
C PRO A 158 19.43 -10.79 17.58
N ILE A 159 18.68 -11.68 16.94
CA ILE A 159 18.04 -12.81 17.59
C ILE A 159 19.11 -13.88 17.75
N SER A 160 19.26 -14.43 18.95
CA SER A 160 20.21 -15.51 19.17
C SER A 160 19.57 -16.63 19.97
N ILE A 161 19.49 -17.81 19.35
CA ILE A 161 18.78 -18.98 19.87
C ILE A 161 19.67 -20.23 19.77
N LEU A 162 19.33 -21.27 20.51
CA LEU A 162 19.76 -22.63 20.20
C LEU A 162 18.86 -23.22 19.10
N SER A 163 19.40 -24.15 18.31
CA SER A 163 18.59 -24.85 17.31
C SER A 163 17.42 -25.58 17.98
N GLY A 164 16.19 -25.37 17.51
CA GLY A 164 14.98 -25.95 18.09
C GLY A 164 14.27 -25.07 19.11
N GLU A 165 14.85 -23.93 19.48
CA GLU A 165 14.17 -22.94 20.32
C GLU A 165 13.18 -22.08 19.52
N THR A 166 12.20 -21.57 20.24
CA THR A 166 11.27 -20.56 19.75
C THR A 166 11.95 -19.20 19.79
N ILE A 167 11.78 -18.41 18.73
CA ILE A 167 12.24 -17.02 18.69
C ILE A 167 11.51 -16.25 19.80
N PRO A 168 12.24 -15.63 20.75
CA PRO A 168 11.68 -15.24 22.05
C PRO A 168 10.76 -14.01 22.01
N ASN A 169 10.73 -13.26 20.91
CA ASN A 169 10.04 -11.97 20.81
C ASN A 169 9.06 -11.95 19.64
N GLU A 170 7.93 -11.28 19.84
CA GLU A 170 7.05 -10.89 18.73
C GLU A 170 7.79 -9.89 17.82
N ILE A 171 7.91 -10.25 16.55
CA ILE A 171 8.49 -9.35 15.56
C ILE A 171 7.36 -8.58 14.89
N LYS A 172 7.44 -7.25 14.87
CA LYS A 172 6.41 -6.40 14.28
C LYS A 172 6.98 -5.52 13.17
N PHE A 173 6.27 -5.48 12.06
CA PHE A 173 6.57 -4.58 10.95
C PHE A 173 5.30 -3.91 10.44
N VAL A 174 5.47 -2.74 9.85
CA VAL A 174 4.41 -1.95 9.20
C VAL A 174 4.70 -1.84 7.71
N ILE A 175 3.63 -1.66 6.95
CA ILE A 175 3.67 -1.40 5.52
C ILE A 175 3.39 0.10 5.33
N LEU A 176 4.21 0.77 4.53
CA LEU A 176 4.23 2.22 4.42
C LEU A 176 4.16 2.67 2.96
N ASP A 177 3.49 3.79 2.73
CA ASP A 177 3.47 4.51 1.45
C ASP A 177 4.61 5.55 1.38
N GLU A 178 4.71 6.34 0.29
CA GLU A 178 5.78 7.36 0.15
C GLU A 178 5.66 8.53 1.13
N TYR A 179 4.49 8.74 1.72
CA TYR A 179 4.25 9.70 2.79
C TYR A 179 4.56 9.15 4.17
N ASN A 180 4.93 7.87 4.28
CA ASN A 180 5.02 7.12 5.53
C ASN A 180 3.67 6.98 6.26
N ASN A 181 2.56 7.06 5.54
CA ASN A 181 1.27 6.64 6.08
C ASN A 181 1.30 5.12 6.29
N THR A 182 0.73 4.65 7.40
CA THR A 182 0.59 3.22 7.65
C THR A 182 -0.57 2.66 6.84
N ILE A 183 -0.29 1.53 6.22
CA ILE A 183 -1.23 0.79 5.39
C ILE A 183 -1.88 -0.29 6.25
N ASN A 184 -3.20 -0.30 6.24
CA ASN A 184 -3.99 -1.15 7.11
C ASN A 184 -4.60 -2.26 6.27
N GLY A 185 -4.60 -3.47 6.80
CA GLY A 185 -5.47 -4.53 6.29
C GLY A 185 -6.94 -4.13 6.39
N GLU A 186 -7.78 -4.67 5.51
CA GLU A 186 -9.23 -4.44 5.61
C GLU A 186 -9.84 -5.24 6.75
N GLU A 187 -10.88 -4.70 7.40
CA GLU A 187 -11.62 -5.44 8.44
C GLU A 187 -12.51 -6.56 7.85
N ASP A 188 -12.97 -6.37 6.60
CA ASP A 188 -13.93 -7.25 5.93
C ASP A 188 -13.33 -7.86 4.65
N TYR A 189 -12.57 -8.95 4.81
CA TYR A 189 -12.07 -9.73 3.67
C TYR A 189 -13.19 -10.55 3.02
N LYS A 190 -13.36 -10.45 1.70
CA LYS A 190 -14.28 -11.30 0.93
C LYS A 190 -13.56 -12.52 0.38
N THR A 191 -12.29 -12.38 0.00
CA THR A 191 -11.43 -13.46 -0.50
C THR A 191 -10.05 -13.43 0.16
N ILE A 192 -9.22 -14.45 -0.12
CA ILE A 192 -7.85 -14.50 0.39
C ILE A 192 -6.95 -13.45 -0.28
N GLU A 193 -7.28 -13.08 -1.52
CA GLU A 193 -6.59 -12.02 -2.26
C GLU A 193 -6.80 -10.64 -1.62
N ASP A 194 -7.89 -10.45 -0.87
CA ASP A 194 -8.13 -9.22 -0.11
C ASP A 194 -7.22 -9.12 1.14
N MET A 195 -6.58 -10.23 1.54
CA MET A 195 -5.69 -10.27 2.69
C MET A 195 -4.27 -9.87 2.30
N ILE A 196 -3.61 -9.18 3.22
CA ILE A 196 -2.16 -8.98 3.14
C ILE A 196 -1.50 -10.19 3.81
N LEU A 197 -0.81 -11.01 3.03
CA LEU A 197 -0.11 -12.20 3.52
C LEU A 197 1.39 -12.07 3.29
N PHE A 198 2.19 -12.63 4.20
CA PHE A 198 3.64 -12.66 4.12
C PHE A 198 4.18 -14.07 4.38
N ASP A 199 5.31 -14.37 3.75
CA ASP A 199 6.04 -15.62 3.86
C ASP A 199 7.33 -15.40 4.63
N LEU A 200 7.64 -16.36 5.51
CA LEU A 200 8.75 -16.32 6.44
C LEU A 200 9.75 -17.40 6.07
N ASN A 201 11.02 -17.03 5.84
CA ASN A 201 12.05 -17.95 5.40
C ASN A 201 13.38 -17.70 6.13
N ILE A 202 14.27 -18.70 6.08
CA ILE A 202 15.68 -18.52 6.41
C ILE A 202 16.44 -18.44 5.09
N ASN A 203 17.35 -17.47 4.96
CA ASN A 203 18.11 -17.25 3.72
C ASN A 203 18.96 -18.45 3.26
N ASP A 204 19.40 -19.31 4.18
CA ASP A 204 20.09 -20.57 3.88
C ASP A 204 19.26 -21.79 4.29
N THR A 205 18.35 -22.20 3.40
CA THR A 205 17.44 -23.33 3.63
C THR A 205 18.15 -24.69 3.66
N ASN A 206 19.42 -24.78 3.25
CA ASN A 206 20.19 -26.02 3.34
C ASN A 206 20.81 -26.21 4.72
N ASN A 207 20.99 -25.12 5.48
CA ASN A 207 21.60 -25.12 6.80
C ASN A 207 20.65 -24.66 7.91
N GLY A 208 19.41 -24.30 7.60
CA GLY A 208 18.40 -23.95 8.59
C GLY A 208 16.98 -24.00 8.02
N LYS A 209 16.00 -24.13 8.90
CA LYS A 209 14.58 -24.22 8.55
C LYS A 209 13.70 -23.66 9.67
N ILE A 210 12.57 -23.05 9.28
CA ILE A 210 11.49 -22.71 10.21
C ILE A 210 10.58 -23.93 10.35
N ILE A 211 10.20 -24.25 11.59
CA ILE A 211 9.29 -25.36 11.88
C ILE A 211 7.85 -24.83 12.01
N GLY A 212 6.94 -25.46 11.27
CA GLY A 212 5.52 -25.14 11.26
C GLY A 212 5.09 -24.38 10.01
N GLN A 213 4.11 -23.48 10.16
CA GLN A 213 3.60 -22.63 9.09
C GLN A 213 4.63 -21.55 8.73
N THR A 214 4.73 -21.18 7.46
CA THR A 214 5.62 -20.09 7.01
C THR A 214 4.87 -18.90 6.44
N ILE A 215 3.59 -19.07 6.11
CA ILE A 215 2.74 -18.02 5.53
C ILE A 215 1.80 -17.48 6.60
N TYR A 216 1.79 -16.18 6.81
CA TYR A 216 1.03 -15.50 7.86
C TYR A 216 0.26 -14.32 7.28
N ASN A 217 -0.86 -13.94 7.91
CA ASN A 217 -1.59 -12.73 7.59
C ASN A 217 -1.07 -11.55 8.42
N CYS A 218 -1.15 -10.35 7.85
CA CYS A 218 -1.03 -9.12 8.63
C CYS A 218 -2.36 -8.81 9.31
N ASP A 219 -2.29 -8.25 10.51
CA ASP A 219 -3.46 -7.70 11.20
C ASP A 219 -3.66 -6.22 10.79
N TYR A 220 -4.67 -5.57 11.39
CA TYR A 220 -4.91 -4.15 11.20
C TYR A 220 -3.70 -3.32 11.69
N ASP A 221 -3.28 -2.34 10.89
CA ASP A 221 -2.11 -1.44 11.09
C ASP A 221 -0.72 -2.11 11.18
N VAL A 222 -0.62 -3.36 11.60
CA VAL A 222 0.66 -4.01 11.90
C VAL A 222 0.68 -5.48 11.51
N CYS A 223 1.79 -5.91 10.93
CA CYS A 223 2.07 -7.31 10.67
C CYS A 223 2.89 -7.87 11.83
N THR A 224 2.39 -8.93 12.46
CA THR A 224 3.08 -9.60 13.58
C THR A 224 3.55 -10.98 13.13
N ILE A 225 4.85 -11.23 13.23
CA ILE A 225 5.40 -12.58 13.11
C ILE A 225 5.15 -13.29 14.43
N PRO A 226 4.40 -14.42 14.43
CA PRO A 226 4.13 -15.14 15.66
C PRO A 226 5.39 -15.82 16.19
N LEU A 227 5.27 -16.39 17.39
CA LEU A 227 6.32 -17.20 18.00
C LEU A 227 6.60 -18.44 17.14
N ILE A 228 7.68 -18.39 16.37
CA ILE A 228 8.12 -19.47 15.48
C ILE A 228 9.35 -20.19 16.03
N LYS A 229 9.47 -21.48 15.71
CA LYS A 229 10.66 -22.28 16.02
C LYS A 229 11.58 -22.32 14.80
N ALA A 230 12.88 -22.19 15.02
CA ALA A 230 13.89 -22.36 13.98
C ALA A 230 14.90 -23.44 14.37
N ILE A 231 15.31 -24.25 13.40
CA ILE A 231 16.35 -25.27 13.52
C ILE A 231 17.44 -25.01 12.49
N GLY A 232 18.67 -25.42 12.76
CA GLY A 232 19.77 -25.28 11.81
C GLY A 232 21.12 -25.64 12.40
N ASN A 233 22.13 -25.59 11.55
CA ASN A 233 23.53 -25.67 11.98
C ASN A 233 23.91 -24.38 12.73
N PRO A 234 24.96 -24.41 13.57
CA PRO A 234 25.46 -23.19 14.18
C PRO A 234 25.96 -22.20 13.12
N GLY A 235 25.56 -20.94 13.23
CA GLY A 235 25.91 -19.92 12.24
C GLY A 235 25.03 -18.68 12.31
N ASP A 236 25.36 -17.72 11.45
CA ASP A 236 24.62 -16.47 11.27
C ASP A 236 23.74 -16.56 10.01
N TYR A 237 22.47 -16.25 10.19
CA TYR A 237 21.40 -16.37 9.21
C TYR A 237 20.61 -15.07 9.12
N LYS A 238 19.78 -14.97 8.09
CA LYS A 238 18.73 -13.95 7.98
C LYS A 238 17.38 -14.62 8.04
N LEU A 239 16.55 -14.20 8.99
CA LEU A 239 15.12 -14.43 8.96
C LEU A 239 14.51 -13.41 8.02
N THR A 240 13.98 -13.86 6.89
CA THR A 240 13.37 -13.01 5.88
C THR A 240 11.86 -13.10 5.94
N TYR A 241 11.18 -11.96 5.85
CA TYR A 241 9.73 -11.88 5.74
C TYR A 241 9.39 -11.11 4.46
N LYS A 242 8.58 -11.70 3.58
CA LYS A 242 8.25 -11.16 2.26
C LYS A 242 6.76 -11.23 2.01
N LEU A 243 6.14 -10.12 1.60
CA LEU A 243 4.73 -10.12 1.20
C LEU A 243 4.52 -11.04 -0.02
N LYS A 244 3.44 -11.81 0.03
CA LYS A 244 2.96 -12.70 -1.04
C LYS A 244 1.67 -12.19 -1.66
N TYR A 245 0.79 -11.64 -0.84
CA TYR A 245 -0.48 -11.05 -1.24
C TYR A 245 -0.55 -9.66 -0.65
N PHE A 246 -1.02 -8.70 -1.46
CA PHE A 246 -0.98 -7.27 -1.17
C PHE A 246 -2.35 -6.69 -0.82
N GLY A 247 -3.38 -7.54 -0.69
CA GLY A 247 -4.75 -7.07 -0.51
C GLY A 247 -5.24 -6.24 -1.69
N ASN A 248 -5.85 -5.11 -1.38
CA ASN A 248 -6.35 -4.14 -2.37
C ASN A 248 -5.28 -3.20 -2.93
N TYR A 249 -4.00 -3.48 -2.67
CA TYR A 249 -2.86 -2.70 -3.14
C TYR A 249 -2.11 -3.46 -4.22
N GLU A 250 -1.35 -2.73 -5.02
CA GLU A 250 -0.47 -3.33 -6.04
C GLU A 250 0.82 -3.81 -5.39
N GLU A 251 1.42 -4.82 -6.02
CA GLU A 251 2.76 -5.31 -5.66
C GLU A 251 3.81 -4.18 -5.77
N PHE A 252 4.76 -4.19 -4.85
CA PHE A 252 5.85 -3.22 -4.81
C PHE A 252 7.20 -3.89 -4.47
N GLU A 253 8.30 -3.32 -4.95
CA GLU A 253 9.62 -3.96 -4.90
C GLU A 253 10.15 -4.18 -3.48
N ASN A 254 10.03 -3.19 -2.59
CA ASN A 254 10.55 -3.28 -1.22
C ASN A 254 9.56 -3.93 -0.25
N SER A 255 8.91 -5.00 -0.72
CA SER A 255 7.91 -5.78 0.00
C SER A 255 8.51 -6.91 0.85
N TYR A 256 9.79 -6.82 1.18
CA TYR A 256 10.47 -7.77 2.04
C TYR A 256 11.40 -7.08 3.05
N GLY A 257 11.73 -7.80 4.12
CA GLY A 257 12.64 -7.34 5.14
C GLY A 257 13.38 -8.52 5.77
N GLU A 258 14.40 -8.19 6.55
CA GLU A 258 15.33 -9.17 7.10
C GLU A 258 15.68 -8.84 8.55
N ILE A 259 15.88 -9.89 9.34
CA ILE A 259 16.33 -9.80 10.73
C ILE A 259 17.50 -10.77 10.93
N ASP A 260 18.52 -10.30 11.64
CA ASP A 260 19.66 -11.12 12.01
C ASP A 260 19.27 -12.23 12.98
N LEU A 261 19.62 -13.47 12.63
CA LEU A 261 19.36 -14.67 13.42
C LEU A 261 20.66 -15.47 13.58
N THR A 262 21.15 -15.61 14.79
CA THR A 262 22.29 -16.49 15.12
C THR A 262 21.80 -17.77 15.79
N ILE A 263 22.05 -18.92 15.16
CA ILE A 263 21.86 -20.23 15.77
C ILE A 263 23.17 -20.62 16.45
N LYS A 264 23.11 -20.82 17.77
CA LYS A 264 24.27 -21.18 18.59
C LYS A 264 24.57 -22.67 18.53
N GLU A 265 25.82 -23.01 18.83
CA GLU A 265 26.24 -24.39 19.04
C GLU A 265 25.59 -24.97 20.30
N CYS A 266 25.00 -26.17 20.17
CA CYS A 266 24.43 -26.89 21.30
C CYS A 266 25.55 -27.50 22.17
N ASN A 267 25.39 -27.49 23.50
CA ASN A 267 26.35 -28.12 24.41
C ASN A 267 26.44 -29.65 24.20
N ASP A 268 27.65 -30.19 24.37
CA ASP A 268 28.00 -31.61 24.17
C ASP A 268 27.20 -32.62 25.02
N THR A 269 26.46 -32.16 26.03
CA THR A 269 25.70 -33.02 26.95
C THR A 269 24.43 -33.61 26.32
N TYR A 270 23.90 -33.00 25.26
CA TYR A 270 22.69 -33.46 24.56
C TYR A 270 23.09 -34.04 23.21
N LEU A 271 23.42 -35.34 23.19
CA LEU A 271 23.84 -36.07 21.99
C LEU A 271 22.72 -36.07 20.93
N TYR A 272 22.80 -35.12 20.01
CA TYR A 272 22.44 -35.27 18.60
C TYR A 272 21.06 -35.87 18.30
N GLN A 273 20.01 -35.34 18.94
CA GLN A 273 18.66 -35.73 18.58
C GLN A 273 18.12 -34.81 17.48
N ASP A 274 17.71 -35.42 16.38
CA ASP A 274 16.86 -34.79 15.37
C ASP A 274 15.41 -34.96 15.83
N ILE A 275 15.01 -34.16 16.83
CA ILE A 275 13.68 -34.24 17.48
C ILE A 275 12.59 -33.91 16.45
N GLU A 276 12.86 -32.92 15.60
CA GLU A 276 11.94 -32.43 14.58
C GLU A 276 11.93 -33.30 13.30
N LYS A 277 12.87 -34.25 13.14
CA LYS A 277 13.02 -35.17 11.99
C LYS A 277 13.28 -34.47 10.65
N GLU A 278 14.09 -33.42 10.70
CA GLU A 278 14.39 -32.55 9.57
C GLU A 278 15.88 -32.58 9.19
N GLY A 279 16.66 -33.49 9.79
CA GLY A 279 18.09 -33.65 9.53
C GLY A 279 18.99 -32.67 10.27
N PHE A 280 18.45 -31.89 11.22
CA PHE A 280 19.19 -30.94 12.04
C PHE A 280 19.14 -31.31 13.52
N LYS A 281 20.23 -31.02 14.24
CA LYS A 281 20.27 -31.16 15.69
C LYS A 281 19.34 -30.13 16.33
N SER A 282 18.51 -30.55 17.28
CA SER A 282 17.61 -29.67 18.04
C SER A 282 17.85 -29.83 19.54
N TRP A 283 17.64 -28.74 20.28
CA TRP A 283 17.62 -28.65 21.74
C TRP A 283 16.28 -29.11 22.30
#